data_AF-A0A662UG74-F1
#
_entry.id   AF-A0A662UG74-F1
#
_cell.length_a   1.000
_cell.length_b   1.000
_cell.length_c   1.000
_cell.angle_alpha   90.00
_cell.angle_beta   90.00
_cell.angle_gamma   90.00
#
_symmetry.space_group_name_H-M   'P 1'
#
loop_
_entity.id
_entity.type
_entity.pdbx_description
1 polymer ?
#
loop_
_entity_poly.entity_id
_entity_poly.type
_entity_poly.pdbx_seq_one_letter_code
_entity_poly.pdbx_strand_id
1 'polypeptide(L)'
;MASLGHRLENLRFMIVISILTVVLTFIVFSALRLELPESLREALQRALRNPTTVLLIFIVLVATEILSSLIVFLSNNQFWIALGVLLLFVGSILLILTVISSIEIILRGVESVIRTLIKSILGHQP
;
A
#
# COMPACT_ATOMS: atom_id res chain seq x y z
N MET A 1 4.41 -7.32 36.43
CA MET A 1 3.33 -6.47 35.89
C MET A 1 3.84 -5.18 35.24
N ALA A 2 4.90 -4.53 35.76
CA ALA A 2 5.46 -3.30 35.17
C ALA A 2 5.98 -3.43 33.72
N SER A 3 6.50 -4.60 33.31
CA SER A 3 7.03 -4.79 31.93
C SER A 3 5.94 -4.91 30.85
N LEU A 4 4.73 -5.28 31.22
CA LEU A 4 3.63 -5.49 30.28
C LEU A 4 2.95 -4.15 29.92
N GLY A 5 2.82 -3.26 30.91
CA GLY A 5 2.33 -1.89 30.69
C GLY A 5 3.24 -1.09 29.75
N HIS A 6 4.56 -1.18 29.95
CA HIS A 6 5.51 -0.44 29.13
C HIS A 6 5.59 -0.96 27.68
N ARG A 7 5.43 -2.28 27.49
CA ARG A 7 5.31 -2.87 26.15
C ARG A 7 4.01 -2.45 25.44
N LEU A 8 2.91 -2.32 26.18
CA LEU A 8 1.63 -1.86 25.63
C LEU A 8 1.69 -0.39 25.20
N GLU A 9 2.37 0.46 25.98
CA GLU A 9 2.63 1.86 25.60
C GLU A 9 3.49 1.95 24.35
N ASN A 10 4.58 1.18 24.25
CA ASN A 10 5.42 1.17 23.05
C ASN A 10 4.64 0.69 21.81
N LEU A 11 3.77 -0.31 21.96
CA LEU A 11 2.90 -0.78 20.88
C LEU A 11 1.92 0.32 20.44
N ARG A 12 1.27 0.99 21.38
CA ARG A 12 0.37 2.12 21.11
C ARG A 12 1.10 3.25 20.40
N PHE A 13 2.30 3.59 20.86
CA PHE A 13 3.11 4.64 20.27
C PHE A 13 3.54 4.28 18.84
N MET A 14 3.93 3.02 18.58
CA MET A 14 4.21 2.55 17.22
C MET A 14 3.00 2.60 16.31
N ILE A 15 1.81 2.22 16.79
CA ILE A 15 0.58 2.32 16.00
C ILE A 15 0.31 3.78 15.62
N VAL A 16 0.46 4.70 16.58
CA VAL A 16 0.29 6.14 16.32
C VAL A 16 1.32 6.63 15.32
N ILE A 17 2.60 6.26 15.46
CA ILE A 17 3.65 6.63 14.50
C ILE A 17 3.33 6.06 13.11
N SER A 18 2.93 4.80 13.01
CA SER A 18 2.60 4.14 11.75
C SER A 18 1.43 4.83 11.06
N ILE A 19 0.34 5.13 11.78
CA ILE A 19 -0.80 5.87 11.25
C ILE A 19 -0.37 7.29 10.82
N LEU A 20 0.40 7.98 11.66
CA LEU A 20 0.88 9.33 11.34
C LEU A 20 1.77 9.34 10.10
N THR A 21 2.60 8.31 9.92
CA THR A 21 3.44 8.12 8.75
C THR A 21 2.58 7.93 7.51
N VAL A 22 1.56 7.06 7.55
CA VAL A 22 0.60 6.88 6.45
C VAL A 22 -0.10 8.19 6.08
N VAL A 23 -0.55 8.96 7.08
CA VAL A 23 -1.22 10.26 6.86
C VAL A 23 -0.26 11.27 6.25
N LEU A 24 0.97 11.38 6.76
CA LEU A 24 1.99 12.27 6.22
C LEU A 24 2.33 11.91 4.77
N THR A 25 2.47 10.63 4.47
CA THR A 25 2.67 10.13 3.10
C THR A 25 1.56 10.60 2.18
N PHE A 26 0.30 10.46 2.59
CA PHE A 26 -0.86 10.90 1.82
C PHE A 26 -0.85 12.42 1.60
N ILE A 27 -0.56 13.20 2.64
CA ILE A 27 -0.47 14.66 2.57
C ILE A 27 0.65 15.07 1.62
N VAL A 28 1.82 14.45 1.71
CA VAL A 28 2.97 14.73 0.83
C VAL A 28 2.64 14.39 -0.63
N PHE A 29 2.03 13.23 -0.90
CA PHE A 29 1.61 12.86 -2.26
C PHE A 29 0.57 13.85 -2.82
N SER A 30 -0.39 14.26 -1.99
CA SER A 30 -1.45 15.22 -2.36
C SER A 30 -0.90 16.63 -2.58
N ALA A 31 -0.06 17.13 -1.67
CA ALA A 31 0.51 18.47 -1.72
C ALA A 31 1.52 18.63 -2.85
N LEU A 32 2.33 17.61 -3.12
CA LEU A 32 3.34 17.64 -4.17
C LEU A 32 2.80 17.27 -5.56
N ARG A 33 1.51 16.92 -5.69
CA ARG A 33 0.92 16.38 -6.93
C ARG A 33 1.84 15.33 -7.58
N LEU A 34 2.40 14.44 -6.76
CA LEU A 34 3.32 13.41 -7.24
C LEU A 34 2.53 12.44 -8.10
N GLU A 35 2.58 12.64 -9.41
CA GLU A 35 2.13 11.67 -10.38
C GLU A 35 3.13 10.53 -10.44
N LEU A 36 2.64 9.30 -10.48
CA LEU A 36 3.54 8.15 -10.65
C LEU A 36 4.27 8.28 -11.98
N PRO A 37 5.60 8.12 -12.01
CA PRO A 37 6.33 8.03 -13.27
C PRO A 37 5.68 6.96 -14.15
N GLU A 38 5.45 7.27 -15.44
CA GLU A 38 4.73 6.36 -16.35
C GLU A 38 5.37 4.96 -16.41
N SER A 39 6.70 4.89 -16.35
CA SER A 39 7.45 3.63 -16.30
C SER A 39 7.10 2.77 -15.07
N LEU A 40 6.94 3.38 -13.90
CA LEU A 40 6.51 2.70 -12.68
C LEU A 40 5.04 2.32 -12.75
N ARG A 41 4.20 3.19 -13.31
CA ARG A 41 2.76 2.91 -13.49
C ARG A 41 2.53 1.71 -14.41
N GLU A 42 3.22 1.65 -15.54
CA GLU A 42 3.14 0.51 -16.46
C GLU A 42 3.68 -0.78 -15.83
N ALA A 43 4.81 -0.70 -15.12
CA ALA A 43 5.38 -1.85 -14.42
C ALA A 43 4.42 -2.38 -13.34
N LEU A 44 3.82 -1.49 -12.54
CA LEU A 44 2.78 -1.84 -11.56
C LEU A 44 1.55 -2.44 -12.24
N GLN A 45 1.01 -1.81 -13.28
CA GLN A 45 -0.15 -2.37 -14.00
C GLN A 45 0.15 -3.76 -14.59
N ARG A 46 1.36 -3.97 -15.11
CA ARG A 46 1.78 -5.26 -15.66
C ARG A 46 1.92 -6.32 -14.56
N ALA A 47 2.53 -5.96 -13.42
CA ALA A 47 2.68 -6.84 -12.26
C ALA A 47 1.33 -7.17 -11.59
N LEU A 48 0.41 -6.21 -11.55
CA LEU A 48 -0.91 -6.35 -10.92
C LEU A 48 -1.96 -6.98 -11.85
N ARG A 49 -1.61 -7.29 -13.10
CA ARG A 49 -2.53 -7.93 -14.05
C ARG A 49 -2.87 -9.38 -13.67
N ASN A 50 -1.99 -10.03 -12.91
CA ASN A 50 -2.19 -11.39 -12.44
C ASN A 50 -2.57 -11.37 -10.95
N PRO A 51 -3.77 -11.85 -10.56
CA PRO A 51 -4.23 -11.80 -9.17
C PRO A 51 -3.29 -12.53 -8.19
N THR A 52 -2.61 -13.59 -8.63
CA THR A 52 -1.63 -14.30 -7.80
C THR A 52 -0.39 -13.44 -7.52
N THR A 53 0.05 -12.66 -8.50
CA THR A 53 1.19 -11.74 -8.36
C THR A 53 0.82 -10.55 -7.47
N VAL A 54 -0.41 -10.04 -7.57
CA VAL A 54 -0.94 -9.00 -6.65
C VAL A 54 -0.88 -9.50 -5.20
N LEU A 55 -1.37 -10.71 -4.95
CA LEU A 55 -1.38 -11.30 -3.61
C LEU A 55 0.04 -11.48 -3.06
N LEU A 56 0.98 -11.95 -3.89
CA LEU A 56 2.40 -12.08 -3.53
C LEU A 56 3.04 -10.73 -3.18
N ILE A 57 2.82 -9.71 -4.02
CA ILE A 57 3.31 -8.35 -3.77
C ILE A 57 2.75 -7.81 -2.46
N PHE A 58 1.45 -8.00 -2.22
CA PHE A 58 0.80 -7.58 -0.99
C PHE A 58 1.40 -8.26 0.25
N ILE A 59 1.59 -9.58 0.21
CA ILE A 59 2.19 -10.34 1.31
C ILE A 59 3.62 -9.85 1.60
N VAL A 60 4.42 -9.64 0.55
CA VAL A 60 5.81 -9.16 0.67
C VAL A 60 5.85 -7.75 1.29
N LEU A 61 4.97 -6.84 0.86
CA LEU A 61 4.89 -5.49 1.41
C LEU A 61 4.48 -5.53 2.89
N VAL A 62 3.47 -6.34 3.25
CA VAL A 62 3.06 -6.52 4.66
C VAL A 62 4.20 -7.12 5.50
N ALA A 63 4.92 -8.12 4.99
CA ALA A 63 6.06 -8.70 5.68
C ALA A 63 7.18 -7.67 5.90
N THR A 64 7.40 -6.77 4.92
CA THR A 64 8.38 -5.69 5.01
C THR A 64 7.99 -4.66 6.08
N GLU A 65 6.70 -4.30 6.17
CA GLU A 65 6.18 -3.42 7.23
C GLU A 65 6.35 -4.02 8.63
N ILE A 66 6.05 -5.31 8.78
CA ILE A 66 6.22 -6.04 10.05
C ILE A 66 7.70 -6.07 10.45
N LEU A 67 8.58 -6.41 9.52
CA LEU A 67 10.02 -6.48 9.77
C LEU A 67 10.59 -5.10 10.13
N SER A 68 10.16 -4.06 9.42
CA SER A 68 10.60 -2.69 9.68
C SER A 68 10.13 -2.19 11.04
N SER A 69 8.88 -2.48 11.42
CA SER A 69 8.36 -2.22 12.77
C SER A 69 9.16 -2.96 13.83
N LEU A 70 9.54 -4.21 13.57
CA LEU A 70 10.35 -5.00 14.49
C LEU A 70 11.76 -4.42 14.66
N ILE A 71 12.39 -3.94 13.60
CA ILE A 71 13.70 -3.26 13.64
C ILE A 71 13.61 -1.99 14.50
N VAL A 72 12.57 -1.17 14.29
CA VAL A 72 12.34 0.05 15.09
C VAL A 72 12.13 -0.30 16.57
N PHE A 73 11.42 -1.38 16.86
CA PHE A 73 11.09 -1.78 18.23
C PHE A 73 12.26 -2.41 18.99
N LEU A 74 13.06 -3.26 18.33
CA LEU A 74 14.13 -4.02 18.99
C LEU A 74 15.47 -3.30 19.00
N SER A 75 15.66 -2.30 18.14
CA SER A 75 16.95 -1.64 18.02
C SER A 75 17.10 -0.48 19.00
N ASN A 76 18.24 -0.45 19.69
CA ASN A 76 18.67 0.71 20.49
C ASN A 76 19.59 1.65 19.69
N ASN A 77 19.92 1.29 18.44
CA ASN A 77 20.82 2.07 17.59
C ASN A 77 20.00 2.96 16.66
N GLN A 78 20.27 4.26 16.73
CA GLN A 78 19.60 5.31 15.95
C GLN A 78 19.65 5.07 14.44
N PHE A 79 20.73 4.49 13.92
CA PHE A 79 20.84 4.18 12.49
C PHE A 79 19.78 3.15 12.05
N TRP A 80 19.64 2.07 12.80
CA TRP A 80 18.67 1.00 12.49
C TRP A 80 17.24 1.47 12.70
N ILE A 81 16.98 2.32 13.70
CA ILE A 81 15.68 2.95 13.89
C ILE A 81 15.35 3.84 12.68
N ALA A 82 16.27 4.70 12.25
CA ALA A 82 16.06 5.58 11.09
C ALA A 82 15.83 4.76 9.80
N LEU A 83 16.58 3.67 9.61
CA LEU A 83 16.39 2.76 8.49
C LEU A 83 15.01 2.07 8.54
N GLY A 84 14.59 1.60 9.71
CA GLY A 84 13.28 0.99 9.89
C GLY A 84 12.14 1.97 9.61
N VAL A 85 12.25 3.22 10.07
CA VAL A 85 11.28 4.29 9.77
C VAL A 85 11.24 4.59 8.26
N LEU A 86 12.39 4.65 7.60
CA LEU A 86 12.44 4.86 6.15
C LEU A 86 11.77 3.71 5.38
N LEU A 87 12.00 2.46 5.80
CA LEU A 87 11.39 1.28 5.18
C LEU A 87 9.87 1.27 5.39
N LEU A 88 9.37 1.63 6.57
CA LEU A 88 7.93 1.81 6.83
C LEU A 88 7.33 2.89 5.92
N PHE A 89 8.02 4.00 5.73
CA PHE A 89 7.55 5.08 4.87
C PHE A 89 7.44 4.63 3.41
N VAL A 90 8.49 4.00 2.88
CA VAL A 90 8.53 3.51 1.49
C VAL A 90 7.56 2.34 1.27
N GLY A 91 7.51 1.38 2.20
CA GLY A 91 6.60 0.25 2.16
C GLY A 91 5.13 0.70 2.14
N SER A 92 4.78 1.65 3.01
CA SER A 92 3.45 2.24 3.06
C SER A 92 3.05 2.93 1.75
N ILE A 93 3.96 3.68 1.11
CA ILE A 93 3.74 4.26 -0.23
C ILE A 93 3.40 3.16 -1.23
N LEU A 94 4.24 2.12 -1.32
CA LEU A 94 4.06 1.04 -2.28
C LEU A 94 2.76 0.27 -2.04
N LEU A 95 2.35 0.10 -0.78
CA LEU A 95 1.12 -0.57 -0.39
C LEU A 95 -0.10 0.23 -0.84
N ILE A 96 -0.10 1.55 -0.60
CA ILE A 96 -1.16 2.46 -1.08
C ILE A 96 -1.25 2.43 -2.60
N LEU A 97 -0.11 2.53 -3.29
CA LEU A 97 -0.07 2.51 -4.77
C LEU A 97 -0.60 1.20 -5.35
N THR A 98 -0.26 0.08 -4.71
CA THR A 98 -0.75 -1.24 -5.09
C THR A 98 -2.26 -1.33 -4.94
N VAL A 99 -2.82 -0.80 -3.84
CA VAL A 99 -4.27 -0.75 -3.60
C VAL A 99 -4.97 0.13 -4.63
N ILE A 100 -4.49 1.35 -4.86
CA ILE A 100 -5.07 2.28 -5.84
C ILE A 100 -5.06 1.66 -7.23
N SER A 101 -3.92 1.10 -7.65
CA SER A 101 -3.81 0.49 -8.97
C SER A 101 -4.69 -0.77 -9.10
N SER A 102 -4.88 -1.53 -8.03
CA SER A 102 -5.80 -2.68 -8.04
C SER A 102 -7.25 -2.23 -8.20
N ILE A 103 -7.67 -1.17 -7.52
CA ILE A 103 -9.00 -0.56 -7.67
C ILE A 103 -9.20 -0.05 -9.11
N GLU A 104 -8.20 0.62 -9.69
CA GLU A 104 -8.26 1.11 -11.08
C GLU A 104 -8.47 -0.05 -12.08
N ILE A 105 -7.76 -1.16 -11.90
CA ILE A 105 -7.91 -2.36 -12.75
C ILE A 105 -9.33 -2.94 -12.63
N ILE A 106 -9.85 -3.06 -11.41
CA ILE A 106 -11.21 -3.58 -11.16
C ILE A 106 -12.26 -2.69 -11.81
N LEU A 107 -12.16 -1.36 -11.64
CA LEU A 107 -13.08 -0.38 -12.25
C LEU A 107 -13.09 -0.49 -13.77
N ARG A 108 -11.91 -0.57 -14.42
CA ARG A 108 -11.82 -0.77 -15.87
C ARG A 108 -12.44 -2.11 -16.31
N GLY A 109 -12.27 -3.16 -15.52
CA GLY A 109 -12.91 -4.46 -15.75
C GLY A 109 -14.44 -4.38 -15.69
N VAL A 110 -14.98 -3.73 -14.67
CA VAL A 110 -16.42 -3.51 -14.49
C VAL A 110 -16.99 -2.67 -15.64
N GLU A 111 -16.31 -1.59 -16.03
CA GLU A 111 -16.72 -0.75 -17.16
C GLU A 111 -16.81 -1.56 -18.46
N SER A 112 -15.82 -2.44 -18.72
CA SER A 112 -15.82 -3.33 -19.88
C SER A 112 -17.00 -4.30 -19.88
N VAL A 113 -17.32 -4.89 -18.73
CA VAL A 113 -18.46 -5.81 -18.58
C VAL A 113 -19.78 -5.09 -18.82
N ILE A 114 -19.98 -3.92 -18.20
CA ILE A 114 -21.19 -3.10 -18.36
C ILE A 114 -21.35 -2.69 -19.84
N ARG A 115 -20.28 -2.22 -20.49
CA ARG A 115 -20.30 -1.86 -21.91
C ARG A 115 -20.69 -3.04 -22.80
N THR A 116 -20.23 -4.24 -22.48
CA THR A 116 -20.55 -5.47 -23.21
C THR A 116 -22.01 -5.87 -23.00
N LEU A 117 -22.52 -5.79 -21.77
CA LEU A 117 -23.93 -6.01 -21.45
C LEU A 117 -24.84 -5.03 -22.17
N ILE A 118 -24.53 -3.73 -22.15
CA ILE A 118 -25.29 -2.70 -22.85
C ILE A 118 -25.34 -2.97 -24.36
N LYS A 119 -24.20 -3.33 -24.97
CA LYS A 119 -24.16 -3.71 -26.39
C LYS A 119 -24.95 -4.98 -26.70
N SER A 120 -24.94 -5.96 -25.81
CA SER A 120 -25.72 -7.19 -25.96
C SER A 120 -27.23 -6.93 -25.91
N ILE A 121 -27.67 -6.09 -24.97
CA ILE A 121 -29.07 -5.74 -24.76
C ILE A 121 -29.58 -4.80 -25.87
N LEU A 122 -28.79 -3.81 -26.29
CA LEU A 122 -29.18 -2.86 -27.35
C LEU A 122 -28.94 -3.40 -28.77
N GLY A 123 -28.06 -4.38 -28.95
CA GLY A 123 -27.76 -5.03 -30.24
C GLY A 123 -28.71 -6.17 -30.62
N HIS A 124 -29.62 -6.56 -29.72
CA HIS A 124 -30.74 -7.46 -30.01
C HIS A 124 -32.02 -6.64 -30.23
N GLN A 125 -32.11 -5.96 -31.37
CA GLN A 125 -33.40 -5.59 -31.95
C GLN A 125 -33.60 -6.42 -33.22
N PRO A 126 -34.55 -7.38 -33.27
CA PRO A 126 -35.01 -7.94 -34.54
C PRO A 126 -35.73 -6.88 -35.38
#